data_AF-A0A930ATA3-F1
#
_entry.id   AF-A0A930ATA3-F1
#
_cell.length_a   1.000
_cell.length_b   1.000
_cell.length_c   1.000
_cell.angle_alpha   90.00
_cell.angle_beta   90.00
_cell.angle_gamma   90.00
#
_symmetry.space_group_name_H-M   'P 1'
#
loop_
_entity.id
_entity.type
_entity.pdbx_description
1 polymer ?
#
loop_
_entity_poly.entity_id
_entity_poly.type
_entity_poly.pdbx_seq_one_letter_code
_entity_poly.pdbx_strand_id
1 'polypeptide(L)'
;MTLVVKKMLANTLKELMNEKPLTKITVQDLTKKCGISRQTFYNHFHDIYELVEWIYLNEAHITLGENISYENWQDALEALFQYMDDNRNFVLNTYRSVSKENV
;
A
#
# COMPACT_ATOMS: atom_id res chain seq x y z
N MET A 1 7.09 4.22 15.19
CA MET A 1 6.75 3.16 16.18
C MET A 1 5.23 3.17 16.34
N THR A 2 4.41 2.14 16.07
CA THR A 2 4.57 0.67 16.06
C THR A 2 4.19 0.05 14.70
N LEU A 3 4.71 -1.14 14.37
CA LEU A 3 4.34 -1.89 13.16
C LEU A 3 2.82 -2.14 13.08
N VAL A 4 2.16 -2.27 14.22
CA VAL A 4 0.70 -2.41 14.34
C VAL A 4 -0.03 -1.23 13.73
N VAL A 5 0.37 0.02 14.04
CA VAL A 5 -0.25 1.21 13.48
C VAL A 5 -0.02 1.31 11.98
N LYS A 6 1.20 0.99 11.50
CA LYS A 6 1.48 0.96 10.04
C LYS A 6 0.60 -0.05 9.31
N LYS A 7 0.42 -1.26 9.86
CA LYS A 7 -0.47 -2.29 9.30
C LYS A 7 -1.95 -1.87 9.34
N MET A 8 -2.39 -1.24 10.43
CA MET A 8 -3.75 -0.70 10.54
C MET A 8 -4.01 0.37 9.47
N LEU A 9 -3.09 1.31 9.32
CA LEU A 9 -3.16 2.36 8.29
C LEU A 9 -3.16 1.76 6.88
N ALA A 10 -2.33 0.75 6.62
CA ALA A 10 -2.29 0.04 5.34
C ALA A 10 -3.62 -0.63 4.98
N ASN A 11 -4.17 -1.42 5.90
CA ASN A 11 -5.46 -2.08 5.69
C ASN A 11 -6.58 -1.05 5.46
N THR A 12 -6.61 0.00 6.26
CA THR A 12 -7.62 1.06 6.14
C THR A 12 -7.52 1.80 4.81
N LEU A 13 -6.30 2.04 4.33
CA LEU A 13 -6.10 2.66 3.02
C LEU A 13 -6.61 1.75 1.89
N LYS A 14 -6.29 0.44 1.93
CA LYS A 14 -6.78 -0.55 0.96
C LYS A 14 -8.31 -0.62 0.97
N GLU A 15 -8.95 -0.57 2.14
CA GLU A 15 -10.41 -0.49 2.25
C GLU A 15 -10.99 0.77 1.63
N LEU A 16 -10.44 1.95 1.95
CA LEU A 16 -10.91 3.22 1.37
C LEU A 16 -10.74 3.25 -0.16
N MET A 17 -9.71 2.59 -0.68
CA MET A 17 -9.47 2.46 -2.12
C MET A 17 -10.44 1.52 -2.84
N ASN A 18 -11.19 0.70 -2.11
CA ASN A 18 -12.34 -0.02 -2.67
C ASN A 18 -13.58 0.90 -2.82
N GLU A 19 -13.63 2.01 -2.10
CA GLU A 19 -14.76 2.95 -2.11
C GLU A 19 -14.53 4.14 -3.05
N LYS A 20 -13.30 4.68 -3.10
CA LYS A 20 -12.95 5.87 -3.89
C LYS A 20 -11.48 5.85 -4.34
N PRO A 21 -11.12 6.54 -5.44
CA PRO A 21 -9.74 6.56 -5.92
C PRO A 21 -8.79 7.25 -4.94
N LEU A 22 -7.52 6.84 -4.94
CA LEU A 22 -6.47 7.36 -4.03
C LEU A 22 -6.37 8.89 -4.01
N THR A 23 -6.48 9.54 -5.18
CA THR A 23 -6.46 11.01 -5.31
C THR A 23 -7.60 11.74 -4.58
N LYS A 24 -8.62 11.02 -4.10
CA LYS A 24 -9.75 11.53 -3.31
C LYS A 24 -9.71 11.08 -1.85
N ILE A 25 -8.68 10.35 -1.44
CA ILE A 25 -8.44 9.93 -0.06
C ILE A 25 -7.52 10.95 0.58
N THR A 26 -7.92 11.47 1.73
CA THR A 26 -7.09 12.39 2.52
C THR A 26 -6.54 11.69 3.77
N VAL A 27 -5.48 12.26 4.35
CA VAL A 27 -4.99 11.83 5.68
C VAL A 27 -6.13 11.90 6.71
N GLN A 28 -7.02 12.89 6.61
CA GLN A 28 -8.16 13.03 7.52
C GLN A 28 -9.15 11.87 7.39
N ASP A 29 -9.48 11.43 6.17
CA ASP A 29 -10.35 10.27 5.95
C ASP A 29 -9.76 9.02 6.61
N LEU A 30 -8.47 8.81 6.37
CA LEU A 30 -7.73 7.65 6.87
C LEU A 30 -7.68 7.65 8.40
N THR A 31 -7.28 8.77 9.02
CA THR A 31 -7.16 8.86 10.48
C THR A 31 -8.51 8.80 11.17
N LYS A 32 -9.57 9.35 10.55
CA LYS A 32 -10.94 9.24 11.06
C LYS A 32 -11.43 7.80 11.04
N LYS A 33 -11.17 7.05 9.96
CA LYS A 33 -11.55 5.63 9.86
C LYS A 33 -10.75 4.74 10.82
N CYS A 34 -9.46 5.04 11.03
CA CYS A 34 -8.62 4.33 12.00
C CYS A 34 -8.89 4.69 13.48
N GLY A 35 -9.59 5.80 13.75
CA GLY A 35 -9.76 6.32 15.12
C GLY A 35 -8.46 6.87 15.75
N ILE A 36 -7.52 7.38 14.94
CA ILE A 36 -6.26 7.96 15.42
C ILE A 36 -6.15 9.46 15.09
N SER A 37 -5.19 10.14 15.70
CA SER A 37 -4.92 11.55 15.39
C SER A 37 -4.10 11.72 14.09
N ARG A 38 -4.21 12.88 13.45
CA ARG A 38 -3.33 13.25 12.31
C ARG A 38 -1.85 13.27 12.72
N GLN A 39 -1.55 13.71 13.95
CA GLN A 39 -0.18 13.67 14.48
C GLN A 39 0.36 12.23 14.50
N THR A 40 -0.48 11.26 14.90
CA THR A 40 -0.10 9.84 14.90
C THR A 40 0.22 9.33 13.50
N PHE A 41 -0.53 9.74 12.48
CA PHE A 41 -0.20 9.45 11.09
C PHE A 41 1.15 10.05 10.69
N TYR A 42 1.36 11.34 10.96
CA TYR A 42 2.59 12.04 10.59
C TYR A 42 3.83 11.58 11.34
N ASN A 43 3.67 10.86 12.46
CA ASN A 43 4.77 10.15 13.12
C ASN A 43 5.22 8.89 12.35
N HIS A 44 4.54 8.52 11.26
CA HIS A 44 4.82 7.32 10.48
C HIS A 44 5.03 7.59 8.99
N PHE A 45 4.29 8.53 8.42
CA PHE A 45 4.30 8.86 7.00
C PHE A 45 4.06 10.36 6.80
N HIS A 46 4.78 10.97 5.86
CA HIS A 46 4.65 12.36 5.46
C HIS A 46 3.34 12.61 4.70
N ASP A 47 2.92 11.65 3.88
CA ASP A 47 1.67 11.70 3.11
C ASP A 47 1.12 10.29 2.80
N ILE A 48 0.01 10.24 2.07
CA ILE A 48 -0.66 8.99 1.69
C ILE A 48 0.15 8.15 0.70
N TYR A 49 1.07 8.76 -0.06
CA TYR A 49 1.85 8.07 -1.08
C TYR A 49 3.06 7.37 -0.46
N GLU A 50 3.70 7.95 0.55
CA GLU A 50 4.71 7.24 1.34
C GLU A 50 4.11 6.00 2.04
N LEU A 51 2.84 6.09 2.49
CA LEU A 51 2.13 4.91 2.99
C LEU A 51 1.93 3.86 1.89
N VAL A 52 1.58 4.26 0.66
CA VAL A 52 1.46 3.33 -0.47
C VAL A 52 2.80 2.66 -0.79
N GLU A 53 3.89 3.42 -0.84
CA GLU A 53 5.24 2.87 -1.02
C GLU A 53 5.57 1.85 0.06
N TRP A 54 5.30 2.18 1.33
CA TRP A 54 5.52 1.28 2.44
C TRP A 54 4.70 -0.02 2.32
N ILE A 55 3.44 0.07 1.87
CA ILE A 55 2.60 -1.12 1.61
C ILE A 55 3.27 -2.02 0.57
N TYR A 56 3.67 -1.46 -0.58
CA TYR A 56 4.30 -2.24 -1.64
C TYR A 56 5.61 -2.87 -1.20
N LEU A 57 6.48 -2.14 -0.51
CA LEU A 57 7.76 -2.68 -0.03
C LEU A 57 7.52 -3.82 0.98
N ASN A 58 6.58 -3.64 1.91
CA ASN A 58 6.28 -4.66 2.90
C ASN A 58 5.60 -5.90 2.29
N GLU A 59 4.63 -5.72 1.39
CA GLU A 59 3.92 -6.83 0.74
C GLU A 59 4.81 -7.55 -0.28
N ALA A 60 5.68 -6.84 -1.02
CA ALA A 60 6.67 -7.45 -1.89
C ALA A 60 7.69 -8.28 -1.10
N HIS A 61 8.19 -7.78 0.04
CA HIS A 61 9.10 -8.53 0.89
C HIS A 61 8.46 -9.83 1.43
N ILE A 62 7.17 -9.77 1.80
CA ILE A 62 6.43 -10.96 2.24
C ILE A 62 6.20 -11.94 1.08
N THR A 63 5.88 -11.43 -0.10
CA THR A 63 5.53 -12.25 -1.29
C THR A 63 6.75 -12.91 -1.91
N LEU A 64 7.86 -12.18 -2.02
CA LEU A 64 9.07 -12.63 -2.71
C LEU A 64 10.07 -13.33 -1.78
N GLY A 65 9.96 -13.09 -0.46
CA GLY A 65 10.95 -13.56 0.51
C GLY A 65 12.31 -12.88 0.34
N GLU A 66 13.34 -13.42 1.02
CA GLU A 66 14.69 -12.83 1.05
C GLU A 66 15.67 -13.47 0.05
N ASN A 67 15.33 -14.60 -0.57
CA ASN A 67 16.27 -15.44 -1.33
C ASN A 67 15.78 -15.76 -2.75
N ILE A 68 15.64 -14.73 -3.59
CA ILE A 68 15.42 -14.91 -5.03
C ILE A 68 16.76 -15.30 -5.68
N SER A 69 16.75 -16.37 -6.48
CA SER A 69 17.90 -16.93 -7.17
C SER A 69 17.55 -17.25 -8.63
N TYR A 70 18.56 -17.69 -9.41
CA TYR A 70 18.34 -18.14 -10.79
C TYR A 70 17.42 -19.37 -10.88
N GLU A 71 17.25 -20.14 -9.80
CA GLU A 71 16.45 -21.36 -9.81
C GLU A 71 14.97 -21.10 -9.49
N ASN A 72 14.65 -20.06 -8.71
CA ASN A 72 13.29 -19.81 -8.20
C ASN A 72 12.68 -18.46 -8.65
N TRP A 73 13.34 -17.71 -9.54
CA TRP A 73 12.83 -16.40 -9.99
C TRP A 73 11.48 -16.50 -10.72
N GLN A 74 11.19 -17.64 -11.36
CA GLN A 74 9.91 -17.87 -12.03
C GLN A 74 8.78 -17.98 -11.01
N ASP A 75 8.98 -18.75 -9.95
CA ASP A 75 8.02 -18.87 -8.84
C ASP A 75 7.82 -17.53 -8.14
N ALA A 76 8.90 -16.76 -7.94
CA ALA A 76 8.83 -15.43 -7.37
C ALA A 76 8.02 -14.46 -8.26
N LEU A 77 8.20 -14.55 -9.59
CA LEU A 77 7.45 -13.76 -10.56
C LEU A 77 5.97 -14.17 -10.61
N GLU A 78 5.68 -15.48 -10.54
CA GLU A 78 4.31 -16.00 -10.44
C GLU A 78 3.62 -15.52 -9.15
N ALA A 79 4.31 -15.59 -8.01
CA ALA A 79 3.81 -15.07 -6.74
C ALA A 79 3.51 -13.57 -6.81
N LEU A 80 4.35 -12.78 -7.49
CA LEU A 80 4.10 -11.36 -7.71
C LEU A 80 2.85 -11.12 -8.56
N PHE A 81 2.66 -11.88 -9.65
CA PHE A 81 1.46 -11.76 -10.47
C PHE A 81 0.20 -12.17 -9.71
N GLN A 82 0.26 -13.23 -8.90
CA GLN A 82 -0.85 -13.65 -8.05
C GLN A 82 -1.20 -12.55 -7.05
N TYR A 83 -0.21 -11.97 -6.36
CA TYR A 83 -0.42 -10.82 -5.48
C TYR A 83 -1.08 -9.65 -6.21
N MET A 84 -0.64 -9.32 -7.43
CA MET A 84 -1.22 -8.24 -8.22
C MET A 84 -2.68 -8.50 -8.60
N ASP A 85 -3.04 -9.75 -8.89
CA ASP A 85 -4.42 -10.15 -9.20
C ASP A 85 -5.31 -10.11 -7.95
N ASP A 86 -4.83 -10.69 -6.84
CA ASP A 86 -5.52 -10.66 -5.55
C ASP A 86 -5.77 -9.24 -5.04
N ASN A 87 -4.87 -8.30 -5.39
CA ASN A 87 -4.92 -6.90 -4.97
C ASN A 87 -5.24 -5.94 -6.13
N ARG A 88 -5.89 -6.43 -7.20
CA ARG A 88 -6.11 -5.71 -8.47
C ARG A 88 -6.65 -4.30 -8.30
N ASN A 89 -7.63 -4.10 -7.41
CA ASN A 89 -8.22 -2.77 -7.16
C ASN A 89 -7.21 -1.79 -6.58
N PHE A 90 -6.39 -2.23 -5.62
CA PHE A 90 -5.34 -1.43 -5.03
C PHE A 90 -4.30 -1.06 -6.10
N VAL A 91 -3.80 -2.05 -6.83
CA VAL A 91 -2.78 -1.87 -7.89
C VAL A 91 -3.24 -0.92 -8.99
N LEU A 92 -4.45 -1.09 -9.51
CA LEU A 92 -4.97 -0.22 -10.56
C LEU A 92 -5.22 1.20 -10.06
N ASN A 93 -5.69 1.38 -8.82
CA ASN A 93 -5.92 2.71 -8.27
C ASN A 93 -4.60 3.47 -8.04
N THR A 94 -3.55 2.82 -7.52
CA THR A 94 -2.23 3.46 -7.38
C THR A 94 -1.64 3.82 -8.74
N TYR A 95 -1.68 2.90 -9.70
CA TYR A 95 -1.16 3.15 -11.06
C TYR A 95 -1.82 4.36 -11.75
N ARG A 96 -3.15 4.44 -11.68
CA ARG A 96 -3.93 5.56 -12.24
C ARG A 96 -3.69 6.89 -11.54
N SER A 97 -3.21 6.86 -10.30
CA SER A 97 -2.97 8.07 -9.51
C SER A 97 -1.59 8.66 -9.82
N VAL A 98 -0.57 7.82 -9.95
CA VAL A 98 0.79 8.21 -10.38
C VAL A 98 0.80 8.76 -11.81
N SER A 99 -0.02 8.19 -12.71
CA SER A 99 -0.14 8.69 -14.09
C SER A 99 -0.72 10.11 -14.18
N LYS A 100 -1.42 10.59 -13.14
CA LYS A 100 -2.04 11.93 -13.14
C LYS A 100 -1.16 13.01 -12.52
N GLU A 101 -0.12 12.64 -11.77
CA GLU A 101 0.88 13.58 -11.23
C GLU A 101 1.96 13.95 -12.26
N ASN A 102 2.08 13.19 -13.35
CA ASN A 102 3.08 13.39 -14.41
C ASN A 102 2.51 14.05 -15.69
N VAL A 103 1.38 14.76 -15.58
CA VAL A 103 0.76 15.54 -16.68
C VAL A 103 0.54 16.98 -16.24
#